data_AF-A0A9N9YGC2-F1
#
_entry.id   AF-A0A9N9YGC2-F1
#
_cell.length_a   1.000
_cell.length_b   1.000
_cell.length_c   1.000
_cell.angle_alpha   90.00
_cell.angle_beta   90.00
_cell.angle_gamma   90.00
#
_symmetry.space_group_name_H-M   'P 1'
#
loop_
_entity.id
_entity.type
_entity.pdbx_description
1 polymer ?
#
loop_
_entity_poly.entity_id
_entity_poly.type
_entity_poly.pdbx_seq_one_letter_code
_entity_poly.pdbx_strand_id
1 'polypeptide(L)'
;MKVISPPKEEEDTAGSDRTNNSIGADEAIPDEMFPKARDFAMKVYKIVASRFGDPNTLPFLHTFLAFMWHMSKFPAAMAHIEREFPWQLTATMLNHTFQSCGFEARMESEEFPGALKNDTPRPLPEDFAMRSLVYTEDYLPSQWFKDSKVEEDEKQFELASMVDQRKERLLWLG
;
A
#
# COMPACT_ATOMS: atom_id res chain seq x y z
N MET A 1 26.28 38.82 64.96
CA MET A 1 24.99 39.49 64.70
C MET A 1 24.69 39.40 63.21
N LYS A 2 23.41 39.22 62.84
CA LYS A 2 22.82 38.87 61.52
C LYS A 2 22.75 37.36 61.29
N VAL A 3 21.74 36.63 61.78
CA VAL A 3 20.27 36.66 61.51
C VAL A 3 19.97 36.38 60.04
N ILE A 4 19.54 35.14 59.80
CA ILE A 4 19.04 34.57 58.55
C ILE A 4 17.62 35.12 58.32
N SER A 5 17.34 35.62 57.13
CA SER A 5 15.98 35.96 56.70
C SER A 5 15.38 34.79 55.91
N PRO A 6 14.08 34.46 56.10
CA PRO A 6 13.42 33.37 55.39
C PRO A 6 13.06 33.76 53.94
N PRO A 7 12.74 32.77 53.07
CA PRO A 7 12.38 33.01 51.69
C PRO A 7 10.96 33.61 51.59
N LYS A 8 10.74 34.46 50.58
CA LYS A 8 9.40 34.93 50.20
C LYS A 8 8.79 33.96 49.20
N GLU A 9 7.57 33.51 49.48
CA GLU A 9 6.71 32.79 48.54
C GLU A 9 5.96 33.76 47.61
N GLU A 10 5.83 33.28 46.36
CA GLU A 10 4.83 33.50 45.32
C GLU A 10 4.61 34.90 44.69
N GLU A 11 4.85 34.95 43.37
CA GLU A 11 3.87 35.53 42.45
C GLU A 11 3.88 34.72 41.14
N ASP A 12 2.81 33.93 40.98
CA ASP A 12 2.52 33.07 39.85
C ASP A 12 2.12 33.95 38.64
N THR A 13 3.05 34.15 37.70
CA THR A 13 2.75 34.86 36.44
C THR A 13 2.78 33.88 35.27
N ALA A 14 1.59 33.46 34.88
CA ALA A 14 1.30 32.79 33.63
C ALA A 14 1.75 33.66 32.44
N GLY A 15 2.90 33.33 31.88
CA GLY A 15 3.44 33.88 30.63
C GLY A 15 3.56 32.76 29.60
N SER A 16 2.50 32.59 28.83
CA SER A 16 2.44 31.73 27.65
C SER A 16 3.53 32.10 26.65
N ASP A 17 4.50 31.22 26.44
CA ASP A 17 5.20 31.13 25.16
C ASP A 17 5.43 29.66 24.80
N ARG A 18 4.31 28.95 24.63
CA ARG A 18 4.31 27.73 23.82
C ARG A 18 4.48 28.18 22.39
N THR A 19 5.73 28.24 21.95
CA THR A 19 6.06 28.21 20.54
C THR A 19 5.39 26.98 19.95
N ASN A 20 4.28 27.23 19.26
CA ASN A 20 3.67 26.29 18.33
C ASN A 20 4.71 26.03 17.25
N ASN A 21 5.61 25.09 17.52
CA ASN A 21 6.31 24.41 16.46
C ASN A 21 5.27 23.48 15.84
N SER A 22 4.40 24.04 15.00
CA SER A 22 3.81 23.27 13.92
C SER A 22 5.03 22.76 13.15
N ILE A 23 5.44 21.54 13.48
CA ILE A 23 6.28 20.73 12.63
C ILE A 23 5.41 20.53 11.39
N GLY A 24 5.44 21.52 10.49
CA GLY A 24 5.09 21.30 9.11
C GLY A 24 5.90 20.09 8.73
N ALA A 25 5.23 19.03 8.29
CA ALA A 25 5.90 17.88 7.72
C ALA A 25 6.86 18.46 6.69
N ASP A 26 8.16 18.43 7.02
CA ASP A 26 9.20 18.84 6.11
C ASP A 26 9.00 17.94 4.91
N GLU A 27 8.53 18.52 3.81
CA GLU A 27 8.11 17.79 2.63
C GLU A 27 9.37 17.10 2.13
N ALA A 28 9.52 15.82 2.47
CA ALA A 28 10.79 15.11 2.37
C ALA A 28 11.25 15.13 0.92
N ILE A 29 12.21 16.01 0.62
CA ILE A 29 12.71 16.17 -0.74
C ILE A 29 13.47 14.89 -1.09
N PRO A 30 13.09 14.19 -2.17
CA PRO A 30 13.76 12.96 -2.54
C PRO A 30 15.25 13.22 -2.82
N ASP A 31 16.11 12.33 -2.36
CA ASP A 31 17.54 12.41 -2.64
C ASP A 31 17.87 12.13 -4.13
N GLU A 32 19.14 12.27 -4.49
CA GLU A 32 19.60 12.02 -5.86
C GLU A 32 19.45 10.56 -6.32
N MET A 33 19.24 9.62 -5.39
CA MET A 33 19.05 8.20 -5.70
C MET A 33 17.62 7.91 -6.12
N PHE A 34 16.65 8.64 -5.57
CA PHE A 34 15.23 8.41 -5.82
C PHE A 34 14.87 8.38 -7.32
N PRO A 35 15.29 9.33 -8.19
CA PRO A 35 14.98 9.27 -9.61
C PRO A 35 15.50 8.00 -10.28
N LYS A 36 16.71 7.54 -9.91
CA LYS A 36 17.30 6.31 -10.45
C LYS A 36 16.50 5.07 -10.03
N ALA A 37 16.10 5.01 -8.76
CA ALA A 37 15.29 3.93 -8.22
C ALA A 37 13.90 3.89 -8.87
N ARG A 38 13.24 5.04 -9.01
CA ARG A 38 11.97 5.17 -9.73
C ARG A 38 12.10 4.70 -11.16
N ASP A 39 13.08 5.19 -11.91
CA ASP A 39 13.26 4.83 -13.32
C ASP A 39 13.54 3.33 -13.48
N PHE A 40 14.30 2.74 -12.57
CA PHE A 40 14.50 1.30 -12.51
C PHE A 40 13.18 0.55 -12.25
N ALA A 41 12.41 0.96 -11.24
CA ALA A 41 11.13 0.37 -10.92
C ALA A 41 10.14 0.45 -12.10
N MET A 42 10.07 1.61 -12.79
CA MET A 42 9.23 1.78 -13.97
C MET A 42 9.65 0.89 -15.15
N LYS A 43 10.96 0.66 -15.33
CA LYS A 43 11.46 -0.28 -16.36
C LYS A 43 11.07 -1.72 -16.04
N VAL A 44 11.24 -2.15 -14.79
CA VAL A 44 10.81 -3.48 -14.34
C VAL A 44 9.30 -3.64 -14.52
N TYR A 45 8.52 -2.67 -14.07
CA TYR A 45 7.06 -2.68 -14.24
C TYR A 45 6.65 -2.81 -15.70
N LYS A 46 7.24 -2.00 -16.60
CA LYS A 46 6.94 -2.07 -18.05
C LYS A 46 7.20 -3.46 -18.63
N ILE A 47 8.31 -4.10 -18.25
CA ILE A 47 8.63 -5.46 -18.70
C ILE A 47 7.56 -6.45 -18.22
N VAL A 48 7.20 -6.39 -16.94
CA VAL A 48 6.24 -7.33 -16.34
C VAL A 48 4.83 -7.10 -16.88
N ALA A 49 4.34 -5.86 -16.93
CA ALA A 49 3.01 -5.51 -17.41
C ALA A 49 2.81 -5.78 -18.91
N SER A 50 3.90 -5.90 -19.69
CA SER A 50 3.83 -6.27 -21.11
C SER A 50 3.68 -7.78 -21.36
N ARG A 51 3.80 -8.62 -20.32
CA ARG A 51 3.63 -10.08 -20.43
C ARG A 51 2.14 -10.46 -20.31
N PHE A 52 1.35 -9.98 -21.26
CA PHE A 52 -0.10 -10.17 -21.25
C PHE A 52 -0.48 -11.65 -21.14
N GLY A 53 -1.40 -11.95 -20.23
CA GLY A 53 -1.93 -13.30 -20.03
C GLY A 53 -1.01 -14.27 -19.28
N ASP A 54 0.18 -13.85 -18.82
CA ASP A 54 1.07 -14.67 -18.00
C ASP A 54 0.66 -14.63 -16.51
N PRO A 55 0.11 -15.72 -15.94
CA PRO A 55 -0.35 -15.74 -14.55
C PRO A 55 0.79 -15.48 -13.54
N ASN A 56 2.04 -15.80 -13.91
CA ASN A 56 3.20 -15.65 -13.03
C ASN A 56 3.55 -14.18 -12.77
N THR A 57 3.03 -13.26 -13.58
CA THR A 57 3.24 -11.82 -13.38
C THR A 57 2.22 -11.18 -12.46
N LEU A 58 1.07 -11.84 -12.22
CA LEU A 58 -0.03 -11.28 -11.45
C LEU A 58 0.36 -10.93 -10.00
N PRO A 59 1.15 -11.75 -9.25
CA PRO A 59 1.56 -11.38 -7.90
C PRO A 59 2.34 -10.07 -7.87
N PHE A 60 3.30 -9.90 -8.79
CA PHE A 60 4.08 -8.66 -8.90
C PHE A 60 3.18 -7.47 -9.22
N LEU A 61 2.29 -7.61 -10.21
CA LEU A 61 1.40 -6.53 -10.63
C LEU A 61 0.45 -6.13 -9.49
N HIS A 62 -0.06 -7.11 -8.74
CA HIS A 62 -0.92 -6.89 -7.59
C HIS A 62 -0.17 -6.12 -6.49
N THR A 63 1.03 -6.58 -6.10
CA THR A 63 1.87 -5.86 -5.13
C THR A 63 2.19 -4.43 -5.58
N PHE A 64 2.52 -4.24 -6.86
CA PHE A 64 2.86 -2.92 -7.37
C PHE A 64 1.65 -1.98 -7.39
N LEU A 65 0.48 -2.46 -7.79
CA LEU A 65 -0.74 -1.65 -7.77
C LEU A 65 -1.23 -1.37 -6.34
N ALA A 66 -1.05 -2.29 -5.39
CA ALA A 66 -1.32 -2.01 -3.98
C ALA A 66 -0.42 -0.88 -3.44
N PHE A 67 0.86 -0.88 -3.81
CA PHE A 67 1.76 0.25 -3.54
C PHE A 67 1.27 1.55 -4.19
N MET A 68 0.93 1.54 -5.48
CA MET A 68 0.42 2.74 -6.18
C MET A 68 -0.88 3.26 -5.58
N TRP A 69 -1.78 2.37 -5.15
CA TRP A 69 -3.01 2.72 -4.45
C TRP A 69 -2.71 3.43 -3.12
N HIS A 70 -1.76 2.93 -2.34
CA HIS A 70 -1.30 3.64 -1.14
C HIS A 70 -0.71 5.01 -1.49
N MET A 71 0.18 5.09 -2.50
CA MET A 71 0.81 6.36 -2.93
C MET A 71 -0.23 7.40 -3.37
N SER A 72 -1.35 7.00 -3.94
CA SER A 72 -2.44 7.90 -4.37
C SER A 72 -3.01 8.74 -3.22
N LYS A 73 -2.87 8.27 -1.98
CA LYS A 73 -3.31 8.98 -0.76
C LYS A 73 -2.34 10.07 -0.32
N PHE A 74 -1.15 10.14 -0.92
CA PHE A 74 -0.10 11.09 -0.58
C PHE A 74 0.29 11.93 -1.82
N PRO A 75 -0.46 13.00 -2.15
CA PRO A 75 -0.27 13.76 -3.38
C PRO A 75 1.17 14.27 -3.60
N ALA A 76 1.83 14.74 -2.54
CA ALA A 76 3.22 15.20 -2.60
C ALA A 76 4.17 14.09 -3.07
N ALA A 77 4.01 12.88 -2.55
CA ALA A 77 4.84 11.74 -2.93
C ALA A 77 4.45 11.20 -4.32
N MET A 78 3.14 11.20 -4.63
CA MET A 78 2.62 10.77 -5.93
C MET A 78 3.12 11.64 -7.09
N ALA A 79 3.27 12.95 -6.87
CA ALA A 79 3.82 13.89 -7.87
C ALA A 79 5.20 13.48 -8.41
N HIS A 80 5.98 12.75 -7.62
CA HIS A 80 7.30 12.25 -8.04
C HIS A 80 7.25 10.98 -8.90
N ILE A 81 6.12 10.26 -8.90
CA ILE A 81 5.94 8.95 -9.54
C ILE A 81 5.03 9.06 -10.76
N GLU A 82 3.91 9.78 -10.65
CA GLU A 82 2.79 9.75 -11.61
C GLU A 82 3.19 10.11 -13.04
N ARG A 83 4.17 11.00 -13.22
CA ARG A 83 4.63 11.42 -14.56
C ARG A 83 5.34 10.30 -15.32
N GLU A 84 6.02 9.41 -14.61
CA GLU A 84 6.81 8.33 -15.20
C GLU A 84 6.09 6.97 -15.17
N PHE A 85 5.03 6.87 -14.36
CA PHE A 85 4.23 5.66 -14.28
C PHE A 85 3.53 5.37 -15.62
N PRO A 86 3.61 4.13 -16.14
CA PRO A 86 3.13 3.82 -17.49
C PRO A 86 1.62 3.57 -17.54
N TRP A 87 0.82 4.59 -17.23
CA TRP A 87 -0.65 4.53 -17.14
C TRP A 87 -1.32 3.82 -18.32
N GLN A 88 -0.92 4.14 -19.55
CA GLN A 88 -1.51 3.54 -20.75
C GLN A 88 -1.25 2.03 -20.84
N LEU A 89 -0.05 1.58 -20.47
CA LEU A 89 0.28 0.16 -20.43
C LEU A 89 -0.51 -0.54 -19.32
N THR A 90 -0.61 0.10 -18.14
CA THR A 90 -1.42 -0.40 -17.02
C THR A 90 -2.87 -0.59 -17.42
N ALA A 91 -3.50 0.42 -18.03
CA ALA A 91 -4.87 0.33 -18.52
C ALA A 91 -5.04 -0.78 -19.58
N THR A 92 -4.08 -0.92 -20.49
CA THR A 92 -4.09 -2.00 -21.49
C THR A 92 -4.01 -3.39 -20.84
N MET A 93 -3.14 -3.54 -19.84
CA MET A 93 -2.97 -4.77 -19.06
C MET A 93 -4.24 -5.10 -18.26
N LEU A 94 -4.88 -4.12 -17.63
CA LEU A 94 -6.13 -4.30 -16.89
C LEU A 94 -7.28 -4.69 -17.83
N ASN A 95 -7.40 -4.03 -18.98
CA ASN A 95 -8.41 -4.38 -19.99
C ASN A 95 -8.24 -5.82 -20.50
N HIS A 96 -7.00 -6.26 -20.76
CA HIS A 96 -6.73 -7.65 -21.12
C HIS A 96 -7.08 -8.60 -19.97
N THR A 97 -6.77 -8.22 -18.73
CA THR A 97 -7.11 -8.99 -17.54
C THR A 97 -8.62 -9.17 -17.42
N PHE A 98 -9.39 -8.08 -17.56
CA PHE A 98 -10.85 -8.07 -17.55
C PHE A 98 -11.44 -8.99 -18.62
N GLN A 99 -10.94 -8.93 -19.86
CA GLN A 99 -11.39 -9.82 -20.95
C GLN A 99 -11.10 -11.30 -20.67
N SER A 100 -10.09 -11.59 -19.86
CA SER A 100 -9.71 -12.96 -19.48
C SER A 100 -10.40 -13.45 -18.20
N CYS A 101 -11.24 -12.63 -17.55
CA CYS A 101 -11.97 -13.02 -16.37
C CYS A 101 -13.19 -13.86 -16.74
N GLY A 102 -13.31 -15.03 -16.11
CA GLY A 102 -14.50 -15.89 -16.22
C GLY A 102 -15.60 -15.54 -15.21
N PHE A 103 -15.48 -14.42 -14.51
CA PHE A 103 -16.35 -14.00 -13.41
C PHE A 103 -16.61 -12.49 -13.48
N GLU A 104 -17.66 -12.05 -12.80
CA GLU A 104 -17.98 -10.63 -12.66
C GLU A 104 -17.13 -10.02 -11.54
N ALA A 105 -16.17 -9.17 -11.91
CA ALA A 105 -15.23 -8.56 -10.97
C ALA A 105 -15.87 -7.40 -10.20
N ARG A 106 -15.60 -7.32 -8.89
CA ARG A 106 -16.09 -6.26 -7.98
C ARG A 106 -15.34 -4.93 -8.11
N MET A 107 -15.16 -4.38 -9.31
CA MET A 107 -14.22 -3.27 -9.59
C MET A 107 -14.48 -1.98 -8.80
N GLU A 108 -15.72 -1.69 -8.42
CA GLU A 108 -16.12 -0.46 -7.71
C GLU A 108 -16.67 -0.75 -6.29
N SER A 109 -16.36 -1.92 -5.76
CA SER A 109 -16.86 -2.34 -4.44
C SER A 109 -16.06 -1.68 -3.33
N GLU A 110 -16.75 -1.17 -2.30
CA GLU A 110 -16.11 -0.77 -1.04
C GLU A 110 -15.56 -1.97 -0.26
N GLU A 111 -16.09 -3.17 -0.52
CA GLU A 111 -15.62 -4.41 0.08
C GLU A 111 -14.40 -4.95 -0.66
N PHE A 112 -13.34 -5.27 0.08
CA PHE A 112 -12.13 -5.89 -0.43
C PHE A 112 -12.41 -7.25 -1.11
N PRO A 113 -11.84 -7.52 -2.31
CA PRO A 113 -12.03 -8.76 -3.04
C PRO A 113 -11.18 -9.91 -2.45
N GLY A 114 -11.58 -10.38 -1.27
CA GLY A 114 -10.87 -11.41 -0.51
C GLY A 114 -11.43 -12.82 -0.69
N ALA A 115 -12.70 -13.02 -0.30
CA ALA A 115 -13.43 -14.28 -0.46
C ALA A 115 -14.73 -14.03 -1.23
N LEU A 116 -15.27 -15.06 -1.87
CA LEU A 116 -16.66 -15.08 -2.30
C LEU A 116 -17.56 -15.11 -1.05
N LYS A 117 -18.77 -14.55 -1.15
CA LYS A 117 -19.69 -14.44 -0.02
C LYS A 117 -19.93 -15.83 0.60
N ASN A 118 -19.56 -15.99 1.88
CA ASN A 118 -19.62 -17.21 2.71
C ASN A 118 -18.41 -18.15 2.69
N ASP A 119 -17.34 -17.87 1.93
CA ASP A 119 -16.09 -18.65 1.99
C ASP A 119 -15.12 -18.10 3.05
N THR A 120 -14.25 -18.97 3.56
CA THR A 120 -13.15 -18.55 4.44
C THR A 120 -12.11 -17.80 3.60
N PRO A 121 -11.76 -16.55 3.93
CA PRO A 121 -10.73 -15.81 3.21
C PRO A 121 -9.39 -16.55 3.31
N ARG A 122 -8.79 -16.78 2.14
CA ARG A 122 -7.43 -17.32 2.02
C ARG A 122 -6.53 -16.22 1.44
N PRO A 123 -5.62 -15.64 2.25
CA PRO A 123 -4.60 -14.74 1.77
C PRO A 123 -3.77 -15.36 0.67
N LEU A 124 -3.41 -14.53 -0.29
CA LEU A 124 -2.48 -14.90 -1.36
C LEU A 124 -1.05 -14.98 -0.80
N PRO A 125 -0.14 -15.74 -1.43
CA PRO A 125 1.27 -15.77 -1.03
C PRO A 125 1.88 -14.37 -0.90
N GLU A 126 1.57 -13.48 -1.85
CA GLU A 126 2.04 -12.10 -1.81
C GLU A 126 1.42 -11.25 -0.68
N ASP A 127 0.23 -11.59 -0.17
CA ASP A 127 -0.33 -10.90 1.01
C ASP A 127 0.56 -11.15 2.22
N PHE A 128 0.98 -12.42 2.41
CA PHE A 128 1.92 -12.77 3.48
C PHE A 128 3.27 -12.08 3.29
N ALA A 129 3.76 -11.98 2.06
CA ALA A 129 5.02 -11.32 1.74
C ALA A 129 4.99 -9.81 1.99
N MET A 130 3.86 -9.16 1.70
CA MET A 130 3.69 -7.73 1.92
C MET A 130 3.27 -7.37 3.35
N ARG A 131 2.93 -8.35 4.18
CA ARG A 131 2.50 -8.12 5.57
C ARG A 131 3.53 -7.27 6.31
N SER A 132 3.03 -6.23 7.00
CA SER A 132 3.83 -5.27 7.77
C SER A 132 4.64 -4.27 6.93
N LEU A 133 4.49 -4.26 5.60
CA LEU A 133 4.95 -3.12 4.82
C LEU A 133 4.00 -1.94 5.03
N VAL A 134 4.55 -0.76 5.25
CA VAL A 134 3.80 0.46 5.60
C VAL A 134 2.66 0.76 4.62
N TYR A 135 2.86 0.43 3.34
CA TYR A 135 1.85 0.70 2.30
C TYR A 135 0.69 -0.30 2.28
N THR A 136 0.72 -1.34 3.11
CA THR A 136 -0.34 -2.37 3.17
C THR A 136 -1.27 -2.27 4.35
N GLU A 137 -0.96 -1.42 5.34
CA GLU A 137 -1.74 -1.30 6.58
C GLU A 137 -3.20 -0.94 6.32
N ASP A 138 -3.44 -0.03 5.37
CA ASP A 138 -4.80 0.39 4.98
C ASP A 138 -5.36 -0.42 3.80
N TYR A 139 -4.57 -1.30 3.19
CA TYR A 139 -4.97 -2.07 2.01
C TYR A 139 -5.63 -3.39 2.40
N LEU A 140 -5.01 -4.13 3.33
CA LEU A 140 -5.50 -5.44 3.75
C LEU A 140 -6.55 -5.30 4.86
N PRO A 141 -7.63 -6.11 4.85
CA PRO A 141 -8.63 -6.08 5.91
C PRO A 141 -8.06 -6.36 7.31
N SER A 142 -8.72 -5.81 8.34
CA SER A 142 -8.41 -6.20 9.72
C SER A 142 -8.63 -7.70 9.91
N GLN A 143 -7.73 -8.35 10.66
CA GLN A 143 -7.73 -9.81 10.88
C GLN A 143 -7.55 -10.67 9.62
N TRP A 144 -7.15 -10.10 8.47
CA TRP A 144 -6.95 -10.82 7.20
C TRP A 144 -6.18 -12.15 7.33
N PHE A 145 -5.11 -12.13 8.14
CA PHE A 145 -4.27 -13.30 8.38
C PHE A 145 -4.70 -14.20 9.53
N LYS A 146 -5.57 -13.72 10.43
CA LYS A 146 -6.06 -14.51 11.57
C LYS A 146 -7.26 -15.37 11.18
N ASP A 147 -8.08 -14.88 10.26
CA ASP A 147 -9.26 -15.59 9.78
C ASP A 147 -8.90 -16.70 8.79
N SER A 148 -7.71 -16.62 8.19
CA SER A 148 -7.17 -17.63 7.31
C SER A 148 -6.58 -18.78 8.12
N LYS A 149 -7.23 -19.94 8.15
CA LYS A 149 -6.71 -21.18 8.76
C LYS A 149 -5.59 -21.81 7.93
N VAL A 150 -4.66 -20.98 7.44
CA VAL A 150 -3.56 -21.36 6.55
C VAL A 150 -2.34 -21.67 7.41
N GLU A 151 -1.87 -22.91 7.34
CA GLU A 151 -0.66 -23.36 8.02
C GLU A 151 0.59 -22.71 7.40
N GLU A 152 1.71 -22.68 8.14
CA GLU A 152 2.93 -21.95 7.72
C GLU A 152 3.49 -22.43 6.38
N ASP A 153 3.51 -23.74 6.16
CA ASP A 153 4.00 -24.38 4.94
C ASP A 153 3.06 -24.19 3.74
N GLU A 154 1.78 -23.90 3.98
CA GLU A 154 0.78 -23.64 2.95
C GLU A 154 0.77 -22.19 2.43
N LYS A 155 1.44 -21.27 3.13
CA LYS A 155 1.42 -19.83 2.80
C LYS A 155 1.97 -19.53 1.41
N GLN A 156 2.97 -20.30 0.95
CA GLN A 156 3.55 -20.16 -0.38
C GLN A 156 2.96 -21.11 -1.41
N PHE A 157 2.04 -21.98 -1.01
CA PHE A 157 1.42 -22.92 -1.92
C PHE A 157 0.42 -22.21 -2.83
N GLU A 158 0.58 -22.35 -4.16
CA GLU A 158 -0.30 -21.74 -5.15
C GLU A 158 -1.40 -22.71 -5.61
N LEU A 159 -2.65 -22.23 -5.55
CA LEU A 159 -3.81 -22.92 -6.12
C LEU A 159 -4.23 -22.25 -7.42
N ALA A 160 -4.79 -23.02 -8.36
CA ALA A 160 -5.31 -22.46 -9.62
C ALA A 160 -6.36 -21.35 -9.41
N SER A 161 -7.18 -21.46 -8.35
CA SER A 161 -8.18 -20.45 -7.98
C SER A 161 -7.59 -19.09 -7.59
N MET A 162 -6.31 -19.05 -7.19
CA MET A 162 -5.64 -17.80 -6.83
C MET A 162 -5.41 -16.90 -8.03
N VAL A 163 -5.33 -17.46 -9.24
CA VAL A 163 -5.22 -16.68 -10.47
C VAL A 163 -6.42 -15.74 -10.60
N ASP A 164 -7.63 -16.27 -10.40
CA ASP A 164 -8.86 -15.48 -10.50
C ASP A 164 -8.97 -14.45 -9.36
N GLN A 165 -8.57 -14.81 -8.14
CA GLN A 165 -8.49 -13.84 -7.02
C GLN A 165 -7.52 -12.69 -7.31
N ARG A 166 -6.35 -12.98 -7.91
CA ARG A 166 -5.38 -11.96 -8.32
C ARG A 166 -5.94 -11.05 -9.40
N LYS A 167 -6.60 -11.62 -10.40
CA LYS A 167 -7.27 -10.83 -11.45
C LYS A 167 -8.32 -9.90 -10.85
N GLU A 168 -9.13 -10.40 -9.91
CA GLU A 168 -10.15 -9.58 -9.25
C GLU A 168 -9.51 -8.41 -8.48
N ARG A 169 -8.45 -8.66 -7.72
CA ARG A 169 -7.72 -7.62 -6.99
C ARG A 169 -7.07 -6.58 -7.88
N LEU A 170 -6.51 -7.01 -9.02
CA LEU A 170 -5.96 -6.08 -10.01
C LEU A 170 -7.03 -5.16 -10.56
N LEU A 171 -8.20 -5.70 -10.90
CA LEU A 171 -9.34 -4.95 -11.42
C LEU A 171 -10.03 -4.07 -10.38
N TRP A 172 -9.93 -4.43 -9.10
CA TRP A 172 -10.39 -3.58 -7.98
C TRP A 172 -9.44 -2.41 -7.72
N LEU A 173 -8.14 -2.58 -7.98
CA LEU A 173 -7.11 -1.57 -7.70
C LEU A 173 -6.98 -0.49 -8.78
N GLY A 174 -7.36 -0.77 -10.02
CA GLY A 174 -7.09 0.09 -11.18
C GLY A 174 -8.30 0.36 -12.03
#